data_AF-A0AA90STR2-F1
#
_entry.id   AF-A0AA90STR2-F1
#
_cell.length_a   1.000
_cell.length_b   1.000
_cell.length_c   1.000
_cell.angle_alpha   90.00
_cell.angle_beta   90.00
_cell.angle_gamma   90.00
#
_symmetry.space_group_name_H-M   'P 1'
#
loop_
_entity.id
_entity.type
_entity.pdbx_description
1 polymer ?
#
loop_
_entity_poly.entity_id
_entity_poly.type
_entity_poly.pdbx_seq_one_letter_code
_entity_poly.pdbx_strand_id
1 'polypeptide(L)'
;MISVPLIGCGSASAAPADKARRPVQVAKAGKPAPAARTPARSAPVPDTELAPPPDIFDAQALDLDFWLKPRVLTLTRPQSGEKAKVLYWKDGQVIDSAYQELCHLMRDVNGKETAPIDPKLFETLWGTQAFIARYGIEEPLEILSGFRTSKSNDKLREAGVPAARQSLHIDGKAADIRIANLNADVLGGLVRSFRQGGVGYYYRSGPRGGWIHADTGLKRTWKG
;
A
#
# COMPACT_ATOMS: atom_id res chain seq x y z
N MET A 1 65.69 0.30 -6.79
CA MET A 1 66.43 0.41 -5.52
C MET A 1 65.43 0.66 -4.40
N ILE A 2 65.36 -0.28 -3.46
CA ILE A 2 65.22 -0.08 -2.00
C ILE A 2 63.85 0.47 -1.54
N SER A 3 63.13 -0.05 -0.55
CA SER A 3 63.18 -1.26 0.29
C SER A 3 61.93 -1.18 1.17
N VAL A 4 61.18 -2.27 1.29
CA VAL A 4 60.36 -2.60 2.50
C VAL A 4 61.38 -3.20 3.51
N PRO A 5 61.22 -3.30 4.86
CA PRO A 5 59.99 -3.54 5.64
C PRO A 5 59.98 -3.04 7.12
N LEU A 6 59.13 -3.69 7.94
CA LEU A 6 59.05 -3.83 9.42
C LEU A 6 57.81 -3.14 10.04
N ILE A 7 56.75 -3.88 10.39
CA ILE A 7 56.58 -4.79 11.55
C ILE A 7 56.79 -4.07 12.89
N GLY A 8 55.71 -3.97 13.67
CA GLY A 8 55.72 -3.59 15.07
C GLY A 8 54.42 -3.97 15.76
N CYS A 9 54.37 -5.18 16.32
CA CYS A 9 53.39 -5.58 17.33
C CYS A 9 53.59 -4.77 18.61
N GLY A 10 52.50 -4.43 19.30
CA GLY A 10 52.53 -3.80 20.61
C GLY A 10 51.22 -4.01 21.36
N SER A 11 51.18 -5.09 22.13
CA SER A 11 50.16 -5.43 23.13
C SER A 11 50.48 -4.77 24.49
N ALA A 12 49.46 -4.28 25.18
CA ALA A 12 49.45 -4.02 26.63
C ALA A 12 47.97 -4.05 27.07
N SER A 13 47.46 -5.15 27.63
CA SER A 13 47.57 -5.63 29.02
C SER A 13 46.97 -4.69 30.07
N ALA A 14 46.06 -5.27 30.83
CA ALA A 14 45.17 -4.66 31.82
C ALA A 14 45.74 -4.68 33.25
N ALA A 15 44.96 -4.04 34.15
CA ALA A 15 44.91 -4.14 35.63
C ALA A 15 45.89 -3.22 36.41
N PRO A 16 45.57 -2.80 37.66
CA PRO A 16 44.66 -3.46 38.61
C PRO A 16 43.61 -2.58 39.32
N ALA A 17 42.72 -3.32 39.99
CA ALA A 17 41.74 -2.85 40.95
C ALA A 17 42.41 -2.32 42.23
N ASP A 18 41.79 -1.32 42.86
CA ASP A 18 42.06 -1.01 44.26
C ASP A 18 40.75 -0.92 45.06
N LYS A 19 40.76 -1.57 46.22
CA LYS A 19 39.67 -1.70 47.18
C LYS A 19 39.97 -0.77 48.36
N ALA A 20 39.07 0.16 48.67
CA ALA A 20 39.05 0.77 50.00
C ALA A 20 37.62 1.08 50.50
N ARG A 21 37.23 0.25 51.48
CA ARG A 21 36.31 0.42 52.62
C ARG A 21 35.35 1.62 52.73
N ARG A 22 34.10 1.23 53.05
CA ARG A 22 32.97 2.01 53.61
C ARG A 22 33.32 2.86 54.82
N PRO A 23 32.52 3.91 55.06
CA PRO A 23 31.85 4.08 56.35
C PRO A 23 30.31 4.06 56.21
N VAL A 24 29.68 3.68 57.31
CA VAL A 24 28.23 3.51 57.52
C VAL A 24 27.69 4.75 58.25
N GLN A 25 26.36 4.94 58.14
CA GLN A 25 25.44 5.69 59.02
C GLN A 25 24.99 7.07 58.48
N VAL A 26 23.73 7.51 58.60
CA VAL A 26 22.49 6.98 59.21
C VAL A 26 21.30 7.70 58.55
N ALA A 27 20.16 7.01 58.48
CA ALA A 27 18.91 7.45 57.88
C ALA A 27 18.29 8.69 58.56
N LYS A 28 17.62 9.54 57.76
CA LYS A 28 16.59 10.49 58.24
C LYS A 28 15.25 10.21 57.56
N ALA A 29 14.23 10.15 58.41
CA ALA A 29 12.85 9.79 58.12
C ALA A 29 12.13 10.85 57.27
N GLY A 30 11.51 10.40 56.17
CA GLY A 30 10.58 11.17 55.35
C GLY A 30 9.13 11.05 55.85
N LYS A 31 8.38 12.14 55.73
CA LYS A 31 6.99 12.37 56.17
C LYS A 31 5.97 11.34 55.61
N PRO A 32 4.83 11.12 56.30
CA PRO A 32 3.83 10.14 55.90
C PRO A 32 2.96 10.60 54.72
N ALA A 33 2.54 9.62 53.93
CA ALA A 33 1.62 9.74 52.80
C ALA A 33 0.16 9.96 53.26
N PRO A 34 -0.67 10.71 52.51
CA PRO A 34 -2.11 10.74 52.74
C PRO A 34 -2.81 9.50 52.16
N ALA A 35 -3.85 9.08 52.87
CA ALA A 35 -4.62 7.86 52.66
C ALA A 35 -5.33 7.76 51.30
N ALA A 36 -5.46 6.51 50.86
CA ALA A 36 -6.05 6.07 49.61
C ALA A 36 -7.51 6.55 49.42
N ARG A 37 -7.79 7.16 48.27
CA ARG A 37 -9.11 7.13 47.63
C ARG A 37 -9.15 5.89 46.74
N THR A 38 -10.11 5.02 46.99
CA THR A 38 -10.42 3.84 46.18
C THR A 38 -10.63 4.25 44.71
N PRO A 39 -9.85 3.75 43.74
CA PRO A 39 -10.28 3.84 42.35
C PRO A 39 -11.45 2.88 42.17
N ALA A 40 -12.57 3.40 41.68
CA ALA A 40 -13.71 2.61 41.28
C ALA A 40 -13.25 1.50 40.33
N ARG A 41 -13.62 0.27 40.67
CA ARG A 41 -13.37 -0.92 39.86
C ARG A 41 -14.07 -0.72 38.52
N SER A 42 -13.29 -0.42 37.47
CA SER A 42 -13.80 -0.38 36.11
C SER A 42 -14.31 -1.77 35.75
N ALA A 43 -15.60 -1.85 35.41
CA ALA A 43 -16.18 -3.06 34.85
C ALA A 43 -15.47 -3.42 33.54
N PRO A 44 -15.35 -4.72 33.21
CA PRO A 44 -14.77 -5.13 31.93
C PRO A 44 -15.69 -4.67 30.80
N VAL A 45 -15.15 -3.86 29.90
CA VAL A 45 -15.82 -3.49 28.64
C VAL A 45 -15.82 -4.74 27.76
N PRO A 46 -16.96 -5.19 27.22
CA PRO A 46 -16.99 -6.35 26.34
C PRO A 46 -16.22 -6.06 25.04
N ASP A 47 -15.49 -7.07 24.53
CA ASP A 47 -14.67 -7.05 23.30
C ASP A 47 -15.51 -6.94 22.01
N THR A 48 -16.42 -5.97 21.96
CA THR A 48 -17.28 -5.68 20.80
C THR A 48 -17.16 -4.22 20.42
N GLU A 49 -15.95 -3.68 20.31
CA GLU A 49 -15.75 -2.36 19.70
C GLU A 49 -14.33 -2.18 19.17
N LEU A 50 -14.03 -2.80 18.02
CA LEU A 50 -12.90 -2.44 17.15
C LEU A 50 -13.12 -2.94 15.71
N ALA A 51 -14.40 -3.05 15.31
CA ALA A 51 -14.71 -3.05 13.89
C ALA A 51 -14.71 -1.58 13.45
N PRO A 52 -13.92 -1.18 12.44
CA PRO A 52 -14.06 0.15 11.84
C PRO A 52 -15.53 0.37 11.46
N PRO A 53 -16.12 1.55 11.71
CA PRO A 53 -17.52 1.79 11.40
C PRO A 53 -17.82 1.37 9.96
N PRO A 54 -18.98 0.72 9.70
CA PRO A 54 -19.29 0.10 8.41
C PRO A 54 -19.28 1.08 7.21
N ASP A 55 -19.14 2.38 7.47
CA ASP A 55 -19.23 3.48 6.49
C ASP A 55 -17.93 4.24 6.22
N ILE A 56 -16.75 3.82 6.72
CA ILE A 56 -15.50 4.54 6.35
C ILE A 56 -15.29 4.56 4.83
N PHE A 57 -15.82 3.57 4.12
CA PHE A 57 -15.70 3.46 2.68
C PHE A 57 -17.06 3.28 1.99
N ASP A 58 -18.19 3.66 2.59
CA ASP A 58 -19.47 3.48 1.87
C ASP A 58 -19.51 4.37 0.62
N ALA A 59 -19.39 3.75 -0.54
CA ALA A 59 -19.48 4.42 -1.83
C ALA A 59 -20.88 5.01 -2.08
N GLN A 60 -21.91 4.52 -1.37
CA GLN A 60 -23.26 5.07 -1.41
C GLN A 60 -23.41 6.34 -0.56
N ALA A 61 -22.49 6.57 0.39
CA ALA A 61 -22.38 7.84 1.12
C ALA A 61 -21.64 8.92 0.29
N LEU A 62 -21.06 8.56 -0.85
CA LEU A 62 -20.55 9.54 -1.81
C LEU A 62 -21.76 10.15 -2.54
N ASP A 63 -21.93 11.45 -2.37
CA ASP A 63 -22.93 12.23 -3.09
C ASP A 63 -22.74 12.10 -4.62
N LEU A 64 -23.81 12.31 -5.37
CA LEU A 64 -23.77 12.36 -6.83
C LEU A 64 -22.70 13.35 -7.32
N ASP A 65 -22.50 14.43 -6.56
CA ASP A 65 -21.49 15.45 -6.83
C ASP A 65 -20.08 14.88 -6.86
N PHE A 66 -19.76 13.87 -6.02
CA PHE A 66 -18.48 13.16 -6.10
C PHE A 66 -18.30 12.56 -7.48
N TRP A 67 -19.23 11.71 -7.94
CA TRP A 67 -19.08 10.93 -9.18
C TRP A 67 -19.18 11.76 -10.46
N LEU A 68 -19.75 12.96 -10.37
CA LEU A 68 -19.83 13.94 -11.46
C LEU A 68 -18.57 14.81 -11.61
N LYS A 69 -17.60 14.72 -10.69
CA LYS A 69 -16.36 15.50 -10.79
C LYS A 69 -15.55 15.12 -12.04
N PRO A 70 -14.83 16.08 -12.64
CA PRO A 70 -13.82 15.78 -13.64
C PRO A 70 -12.83 14.74 -13.11
N ARG A 71 -12.58 13.69 -13.90
CA ARG A 71 -11.77 12.55 -13.45
C ARG A 71 -10.34 12.68 -13.94
N VAL A 72 -9.45 12.99 -12.99
CA VAL A 72 -8.01 13.06 -13.21
C VAL A 72 -7.35 11.87 -12.53
N LEU A 73 -6.65 11.05 -13.30
CA LEU A 73 -5.82 9.97 -12.76
C LEU A 73 -4.37 10.41 -12.68
N THR A 74 -3.74 10.22 -11.53
CA THR A 74 -2.30 10.43 -11.34
C THR A 74 -1.65 9.08 -11.11
N LEU A 75 -0.99 8.55 -12.15
CA LEU A 75 -0.48 7.19 -12.19
C LEU A 75 1.04 7.19 -12.36
N THR A 76 1.68 6.15 -11.82
CA THR A 76 3.07 5.81 -12.15
C THR A 76 3.15 4.34 -12.53
N ARG A 77 4.07 4.01 -13.45
CA ARG A 77 4.34 2.64 -13.88
C ARG A 77 5.78 2.29 -13.49
N PRO A 78 6.04 1.74 -12.29
CA PRO A 78 7.41 1.50 -11.81
C PRO A 78 8.27 0.66 -12.75
N GLN A 79 7.66 -0.27 -13.49
CA GLN A 79 8.36 -1.15 -14.42
C GLN A 79 8.98 -0.41 -15.62
N SER A 80 8.31 0.63 -16.14
CA SER A 80 8.79 1.41 -17.29
C SER A 80 9.30 2.80 -16.91
N GLY A 81 9.03 3.26 -15.69
CA GLY A 81 9.37 4.60 -15.21
C GLY A 81 8.40 5.69 -15.67
N GLU A 82 7.36 5.34 -16.44
CA GLU A 82 6.38 6.30 -16.94
C GLU A 82 5.50 6.87 -15.81
N LYS A 83 5.07 8.11 -15.99
CA LYS A 83 4.15 8.82 -15.11
C LYS A 83 3.12 9.54 -15.94
N ALA A 84 1.90 9.60 -15.45
CA ALA A 84 0.79 10.26 -16.12
C ALA A 84 -0.06 11.03 -15.10
N LYS A 85 -0.48 12.24 -15.47
CA LYS A 85 -1.52 13.00 -14.74
C LYS A 85 -2.53 13.49 -15.77
N VAL A 86 -3.62 12.75 -15.92
CA VAL A 86 -4.46 12.83 -17.12
C VAL A 86 -5.91 13.05 -16.72
N LEU A 87 -6.50 14.15 -17.22
CA LEU A 87 -7.94 14.35 -17.23
C LEU A 87 -8.53 13.49 -18.35
N TYR A 88 -9.22 12.41 -17.99
CA TYR A 88 -9.72 11.42 -18.96
C TYR A 88 -11.24 11.42 -19.11
N TRP A 89 -11.95 12.04 -18.17
CA TRP A 89 -13.41 12.15 -18.22
C TRP A 89 -13.85 13.48 -17.65
N LYS A 90 -14.82 14.13 -18.30
CA LYS A 90 -15.44 15.38 -17.87
C LYS A 90 -16.81 15.52 -18.53
N ASP A 91 -17.78 16.10 -17.80
CA ASP A 91 -19.11 16.45 -18.33
C ASP A 91 -19.83 15.29 -19.05
N GLY A 92 -19.73 14.07 -18.50
CA GLY A 92 -20.36 12.88 -19.09
C GLY A 92 -19.56 12.20 -20.20
N GLN A 93 -18.43 12.76 -20.64
CA GLN A 93 -17.68 12.28 -21.80
C GLN A 93 -16.27 11.80 -21.42
N VAL A 94 -15.85 10.70 -22.05
CA VAL A 94 -14.46 10.26 -22.05
C VAL A 94 -13.70 11.08 -23.08
N ILE A 95 -12.50 11.53 -22.72
CA ILE A 95 -11.60 12.21 -23.64
C ILE A 95 -10.73 11.15 -24.31
N ASP A 96 -10.95 10.89 -25.60
CA ASP A 96 -10.35 9.76 -26.31
C ASP A 96 -8.82 9.74 -26.26
N SER A 97 -8.16 10.88 -26.47
CA SER A 97 -6.69 10.97 -26.43
C SER A 97 -6.13 10.59 -25.04
N ALA A 98 -6.77 11.08 -23.99
CA ALA A 98 -6.45 10.77 -22.61
C ALA A 98 -6.71 9.29 -22.27
N TYR A 99 -7.82 8.72 -22.77
CA TYR A 99 -8.10 7.30 -22.63
C TYR A 99 -7.04 6.43 -23.30
N GLN A 100 -6.58 6.79 -24.50
CA GLN A 100 -5.50 6.07 -25.18
C GLN A 100 -4.16 6.18 -24.43
N GLU A 101 -3.86 7.34 -23.85
CA GLU A 101 -2.68 7.53 -22.99
C GLU A 101 -2.74 6.62 -21.76
N LEU A 102 -3.89 6.55 -21.09
CA LEU A 102 -4.11 5.64 -19.97
C LEU A 102 -3.99 4.17 -20.41
N CYS A 103 -4.58 3.77 -21.53
CA CYS A 103 -4.43 2.40 -22.06
C CYS A 103 -2.96 2.07 -22.33
N HIS A 104 -2.20 3.01 -22.90
CA HIS A 104 -0.77 2.85 -23.10
C HIS A 104 0.00 2.68 -21.79
N LEU A 105 -0.32 3.46 -20.76
CA LEU A 105 0.31 3.30 -19.44
C LEU A 105 -0.01 1.94 -18.81
N MET A 106 -1.23 1.42 -19.06
CA MET A 106 -1.71 0.13 -18.57
C MET A 106 -1.20 -1.06 -19.38
N ARG A 107 -0.49 -0.84 -20.49
CA ARG A 107 -0.05 -1.88 -21.43
C ARG A 107 0.78 -2.99 -20.79
N ASP A 108 0.95 -4.07 -21.54
CA ASP A 108 1.95 -5.07 -21.23
C ASP A 108 3.33 -4.54 -21.62
N VAL A 109 4.12 -4.11 -20.63
CA VAL A 109 5.47 -3.57 -20.87
C VAL A 109 6.42 -4.65 -21.40
N ASN A 110 6.25 -5.91 -20.98
CA ASN A 110 7.08 -7.02 -21.43
C ASN A 110 6.68 -7.49 -22.84
N GLY A 111 5.37 -7.53 -23.09
CA GLY A 111 4.78 -7.88 -24.39
C GLY A 111 4.88 -6.75 -25.42
N LYS A 112 5.12 -5.51 -24.97
CA LYS A 112 5.09 -4.27 -25.77
C LYS A 112 3.78 -4.08 -26.53
N GLU A 113 2.67 -4.51 -25.92
CA GLU A 113 1.35 -4.51 -26.55
C GLU A 113 0.36 -3.74 -25.66
N THR A 114 -0.38 -2.85 -26.32
CA THR A 114 -1.44 -2.05 -25.70
C THR A 114 -2.79 -2.63 -26.11
N ALA A 115 -3.74 -2.65 -25.19
CA ALA A 115 -5.12 -3.05 -25.45
C ALA A 115 -6.08 -2.05 -24.79
N PRO A 116 -7.35 -1.99 -25.24
CA PRO A 116 -8.39 -1.25 -24.53
C PRO A 116 -8.52 -1.73 -23.09
N ILE A 117 -8.66 -0.79 -22.16
CA ILE A 117 -8.89 -1.06 -20.75
C ILE A 117 -10.34 -0.73 -20.42
N ASP A 118 -10.99 -1.57 -19.62
CA ASP A 118 -12.36 -1.34 -19.20
C ASP A 118 -12.50 0.03 -18.51
N PRO A 119 -13.34 0.96 -19.03
CA PRO A 119 -13.55 2.26 -18.40
C PRO A 119 -14.01 2.19 -16.94
N LYS A 120 -14.70 1.11 -16.54
CA LYS A 120 -15.07 0.88 -15.13
C LYS A 120 -13.86 0.66 -14.23
N LEU A 121 -12.79 0.07 -14.77
CA LEU A 121 -11.54 -0.07 -14.02
C LEU A 121 -10.96 1.32 -13.75
N PHE A 122 -10.91 2.20 -14.76
CA PHE A 122 -10.45 3.58 -14.57
C PHE A 122 -11.32 4.35 -13.59
N GLU A 123 -12.65 4.15 -13.61
CA GLU A 123 -13.55 4.71 -12.61
C GLU A 123 -13.23 4.23 -11.18
N THR A 124 -12.98 2.94 -10.99
CA THR A 124 -12.53 2.39 -9.69
C THR A 124 -11.21 3.04 -9.24
N LEU A 125 -10.22 3.14 -10.14
CA LEU A 125 -8.93 3.74 -9.83
C LEU A 125 -9.06 5.22 -9.46
N TRP A 126 -9.88 5.96 -10.22
CA TRP A 126 -10.12 7.37 -9.97
C TRP A 126 -10.87 7.57 -8.65
N GLY A 127 -11.93 6.80 -8.41
CA GLY A 127 -12.70 6.85 -7.16
C GLY A 127 -11.81 6.59 -5.95
N THR A 128 -10.85 5.67 -6.09
CA THR A 128 -9.83 5.41 -5.07
C THR A 128 -9.00 6.66 -4.76
N GLN A 129 -8.39 7.31 -5.78
CA GLN A 129 -7.59 8.53 -5.57
C GLN A 129 -8.42 9.70 -5.05
N ALA A 130 -9.59 9.93 -5.63
CA ALA A 130 -10.47 11.01 -5.24
C ALA A 130 -10.96 10.86 -3.80
N PHE A 131 -11.20 9.63 -3.35
CA PHE A 131 -11.60 9.34 -1.97
C PHE A 131 -10.48 9.63 -0.98
N ILE A 132 -9.29 9.06 -1.18
CA ILE A 132 -8.17 9.22 -0.24
C ILE A 132 -7.64 10.66 -0.22
N ALA A 133 -7.79 11.42 -1.30
CA ALA A 133 -7.43 12.84 -1.35
C ALA A 133 -8.23 13.68 -0.32
N ARG A 134 -9.44 13.26 0.06
CA ARG A 134 -10.21 13.90 1.15
C ARG A 134 -9.51 13.81 2.51
N TYR A 135 -8.58 12.87 2.65
CA TYR A 135 -7.78 12.64 3.85
C TYR A 135 -6.34 13.15 3.70
N GLY A 136 -6.05 13.94 2.66
CA GLY A 136 -4.73 14.53 2.43
C GLY A 136 -3.69 13.58 1.82
N ILE A 137 -4.13 12.42 1.30
CA ILE A 137 -3.27 11.46 0.60
C ILE A 137 -3.31 11.79 -0.89
N GLU A 138 -2.21 12.32 -1.42
CA GLU A 138 -2.09 12.76 -2.83
C GLU A 138 -1.09 11.93 -3.63
N GLU A 139 -0.53 10.87 -3.02
CA GLU A 139 0.41 9.97 -3.66
C GLU A 139 -0.20 9.34 -4.93
N PRO A 140 0.61 9.21 -6.00
CA PRO A 140 0.12 8.60 -7.23
C PRO A 140 -0.18 7.11 -7.03
N LEU A 141 -1.15 6.60 -7.78
CA LEU A 141 -1.37 5.17 -7.91
C LEU A 141 -0.21 4.55 -8.69
N GLU A 142 0.46 3.59 -8.06
CA GLU A 142 1.45 2.78 -8.74
C GLU A 142 0.77 1.59 -9.43
N ILE A 143 0.83 1.57 -10.76
CA ILE A 143 0.37 0.44 -11.58
C ILE A 143 1.50 -0.57 -11.67
N LEU A 144 1.39 -1.69 -10.97
CA LEU A 144 2.37 -2.78 -11.03
C LEU A 144 2.13 -3.66 -12.25
N SER A 145 0.86 -3.89 -12.58
CA SER A 145 0.42 -4.62 -13.77
C SER A 145 -0.94 -4.08 -14.23
N GLY A 146 -1.14 -3.98 -15.54
CA GLY A 146 -2.43 -3.64 -16.17
C GLY A 146 -2.82 -4.74 -17.14
N PHE A 147 -3.01 -4.40 -18.42
CA PHE A 147 -3.15 -5.42 -19.46
C PHE A 147 -1.93 -6.34 -19.54
N ARG A 148 -2.17 -7.63 -19.78
CA ARG A 148 -1.13 -8.63 -20.06
C ARG A 148 -1.46 -9.41 -21.32
N THR A 149 -0.50 -9.55 -22.22
CA THR A 149 -0.63 -10.52 -23.32
C THR A 149 -0.69 -11.95 -22.75
N SER A 150 -1.35 -12.87 -23.45
CA SER A 150 -1.37 -14.29 -23.08
C SER A 150 0.04 -14.84 -22.90
N LYS A 151 0.97 -14.43 -23.78
CA LYS A 151 2.39 -14.83 -23.73
C LYS A 151 3.07 -14.36 -22.44
N SER A 152 2.89 -13.11 -22.02
CA SER A 152 3.46 -12.64 -20.74
C SER A 152 2.81 -13.31 -19.54
N ASN A 153 1.51 -13.59 -19.60
CA ASN A 153 0.81 -14.31 -18.55
C ASN A 153 1.32 -15.75 -18.40
N ASP A 154 1.57 -16.45 -19.51
CA ASP A 154 2.14 -17.81 -19.48
C ASP A 154 3.58 -17.81 -18.98
N LYS A 155 4.41 -16.82 -19.35
CA LYS A 155 5.76 -16.67 -18.79
C LYS A 155 5.76 -16.52 -17.26
N LEU A 156 4.79 -15.81 -16.68
CA LEU A 156 4.65 -15.73 -15.21
C LEU A 156 4.37 -17.11 -14.62
N ARG A 157 3.49 -17.88 -15.25
CA ARG A 157 3.12 -19.23 -14.81
C ARG A 157 4.31 -20.19 -14.91
N GLU A 158 5.06 -20.13 -16.01
CA GLU A 158 6.29 -20.91 -16.21
C GLU A 158 7.36 -20.56 -15.16
N ALA A 159 7.43 -19.29 -14.75
CA ALA A 159 8.29 -18.82 -13.67
C ALA A 159 7.78 -19.15 -12.26
N GLY A 160 6.67 -19.90 -12.13
CA GLY A 160 6.09 -20.29 -10.85
C GLY A 160 5.33 -19.18 -10.12
N VAL A 161 5.06 -18.04 -10.78
CA VAL A 161 4.23 -16.97 -10.22
C VAL A 161 2.75 -17.34 -10.41
N PRO A 162 1.92 -17.34 -9.34
CA PRO A 162 0.50 -17.63 -9.45
C PRO A 162 -0.21 -16.65 -10.41
N ALA A 163 -0.68 -17.17 -11.54
CA ALA A 163 -1.49 -16.42 -12.50
C ALA A 163 -2.53 -17.34 -13.14
N ALA A 164 -3.78 -16.86 -13.22
CA ALA A 164 -4.86 -17.60 -13.85
C ALA A 164 -4.65 -17.70 -15.37
N ARG A 165 -5.07 -18.82 -15.97
CA ARG A 165 -5.04 -19.01 -17.44
C ARG A 165 -5.94 -17.99 -18.16
N GLN A 166 -7.13 -17.80 -17.62
CA GLN A 166 -8.10 -16.79 -18.07
C GLN A 166 -8.09 -15.64 -17.06
N SER A 167 -6.96 -14.92 -17.03
CA SER A 167 -6.79 -13.76 -16.16
C SER A 167 -7.52 -12.55 -16.74
N LEU A 168 -8.22 -11.78 -15.89
CA LEU A 168 -8.85 -10.52 -16.30
C LEU A 168 -7.84 -9.44 -16.73
N HIS A 169 -6.55 -9.62 -16.41
CA HIS A 169 -5.49 -8.80 -17.02
C HIS A 169 -5.40 -9.00 -18.54
N ILE A 170 -5.70 -10.18 -19.06
CA ILE A 170 -5.68 -10.46 -20.50
C ILE A 170 -6.86 -9.76 -21.20
N ASP A 171 -7.96 -9.57 -20.48
CA ASP A 171 -9.15 -8.90 -21.02
C ASP A 171 -9.14 -7.37 -20.83
N GLY A 172 -8.04 -6.79 -20.30
CA GLY A 172 -7.97 -5.35 -19.99
C GLY A 172 -8.91 -4.94 -18.84
N LYS A 173 -9.27 -5.87 -17.97
CA LYS A 173 -10.29 -5.71 -16.90
C LYS A 173 -9.70 -5.77 -15.49
N ALA A 174 -8.38 -5.81 -15.35
CA ALA A 174 -7.74 -5.86 -14.05
C ALA A 174 -6.45 -5.05 -13.97
N ALA A 175 -6.13 -4.60 -12.77
CA ALA A 175 -4.89 -3.93 -12.42
C ALA A 175 -4.36 -4.41 -11.07
N ASP A 176 -3.05 -4.59 -11.01
CA ASP A 176 -2.33 -4.75 -9.74
C ASP A 176 -1.83 -3.36 -9.34
N ILE A 177 -2.31 -2.84 -8.22
CA ILE A 177 -2.09 -1.46 -7.79
C ILE A 177 -1.63 -1.35 -6.34
N ARG A 178 -0.89 -0.28 -6.06
CA ARG A 178 -0.62 0.17 -4.70
C ARG A 178 -0.50 1.68 -4.64
N ILE A 179 -0.48 2.22 -3.43
CA ILE A 179 -0.18 3.62 -3.15
C ILE A 179 0.93 3.64 -2.11
N ALA A 180 1.95 4.47 -2.33
CA ALA A 180 3.06 4.58 -1.39
C ALA A 180 2.53 4.90 0.01
N ASN A 181 3.06 4.21 1.03
CA ASN A 181 2.67 4.36 2.44
C ASN A 181 1.21 4.00 2.79
N LEU A 182 0.41 3.49 1.84
CA LEU A 182 -0.94 3.00 2.13
C LEU A 182 -0.96 1.48 2.23
N ASN A 183 -1.48 0.97 3.35
CA ASN A 183 -1.59 -0.46 3.58
C ASN A 183 -2.57 -1.12 2.57
N ALA A 184 -2.19 -2.29 2.03
CA ALA A 184 -3.02 -3.06 1.09
C ALA A 184 -4.41 -3.43 1.64
N ASP A 185 -4.56 -3.66 2.95
CA ASP A 185 -5.86 -3.91 3.59
C ASP A 185 -6.77 -2.68 3.52
N VAL A 186 -6.19 -1.48 3.72
CA VAL A 186 -6.93 -0.21 3.64
C VAL A 186 -7.31 0.07 2.19
N LEU A 187 -6.34 -0.01 1.28
CA LEU A 187 -6.56 0.21 -0.15
C LEU A 187 -7.57 -0.79 -0.73
N GLY A 188 -7.43 -2.07 -0.39
CA GLY A 188 -8.36 -3.12 -0.84
C GLY A 188 -9.73 -3.00 -0.20
N GLY A 189 -9.82 -2.58 1.07
CA GLY A 189 -11.08 -2.28 1.74
C GLY A 189 -11.87 -1.20 1.03
N LEU A 190 -11.19 -0.12 0.62
CA LEU A 190 -11.75 0.96 -0.19
C LEU A 190 -12.17 0.48 -1.58
N VAL A 191 -11.29 -0.18 -2.34
CA VAL A 191 -11.66 -0.66 -3.69
C VAL A 191 -12.84 -1.63 -3.65
N ARG A 192 -12.88 -2.51 -2.63
CA ARG A 192 -13.99 -3.45 -2.43
C ARG A 192 -15.31 -2.74 -2.16
N SER A 193 -15.29 -1.60 -1.48
CA SER A 193 -16.52 -0.90 -1.10
C SER A 193 -17.23 -0.25 -2.29
N PHE A 194 -16.52 0.02 -3.39
CA PHE A 194 -17.13 0.43 -4.66
C PHE A 194 -17.97 -0.67 -5.30
N ARG A 195 -17.79 -1.95 -4.88
CA ARG A 195 -18.57 -3.10 -5.36
C ARG A 195 -18.58 -3.24 -6.89
N GLN A 196 -17.51 -2.82 -7.56
CA GLN A 196 -17.37 -2.84 -9.03
C GLN A 196 -16.75 -4.13 -9.58
N GLY A 197 -16.14 -4.97 -8.74
CA GLY A 197 -15.65 -6.30 -9.11
C GLY A 197 -14.82 -6.96 -8.02
N GLY A 198 -13.82 -7.76 -8.40
CA GLY A 198 -13.00 -8.56 -7.50
C GLY A 198 -11.82 -7.80 -6.90
N VAL A 199 -11.42 -8.18 -5.67
CA VAL A 199 -10.24 -7.64 -4.98
C VAL A 199 -9.35 -8.75 -4.40
N GLY A 200 -8.12 -8.84 -4.88
CA GLY A 200 -7.09 -9.75 -4.35
C GLY A 200 -6.08 -9.03 -3.48
N TYR A 201 -5.64 -9.64 -2.37
CA TYR A 201 -4.66 -9.04 -1.46
C TYR A 201 -3.32 -9.79 -1.55
N TYR A 202 -2.24 -9.05 -1.82
CA TYR A 202 -0.90 -9.58 -1.99
C TYR A 202 0.06 -8.91 -1.01
N TYR A 203 0.25 -9.56 0.13
CA TYR A 203 1.10 -9.02 1.19
C TYR A 203 2.57 -9.27 0.89
N ARG A 204 3.40 -8.22 1.01
CA ARG A 204 4.86 -8.33 0.96
C ARG A 204 5.47 -7.57 2.11
N SER A 205 6.47 -8.18 2.72
CA SER A 205 7.35 -7.50 3.67
C SER A 205 8.34 -6.63 2.90
N GLY A 206 8.62 -5.42 3.40
CA GLY A 206 9.62 -4.52 2.84
C GLY A 206 9.13 -3.08 2.70
N PRO A 207 10.04 -2.15 2.35
CA PRO A 207 9.78 -0.71 2.37
C PRO A 207 8.70 -0.25 1.38
N ARG A 208 8.42 -1.04 0.34
CA ARG A 208 7.41 -0.72 -0.67
C ARG A 208 6.04 -1.38 -0.43
N GLY A 209 5.93 -2.20 0.62
CA GLY A 209 4.70 -2.89 0.99
C GLY A 209 4.16 -3.90 -0.03
N GLY A 210 2.99 -4.44 0.30
CA GLY A 210 2.19 -5.26 -0.61
C GLY A 210 1.43 -4.44 -1.67
N TRP A 211 0.53 -5.10 -2.37
CA TRP A 211 -0.37 -4.49 -3.35
C TRP A 211 -1.72 -5.20 -3.34
N ILE A 212 -2.68 -4.64 -4.06
CA ILE A 212 -3.94 -5.31 -4.34
C ILE A 212 -4.09 -5.58 -5.84
N HIS A 213 -4.84 -6.62 -6.15
CA HIS A 213 -5.45 -6.80 -7.46
C HIS A 213 -6.85 -6.21 -7.42
N ALA A 214 -7.22 -5.41 -8.41
CA ALA A 214 -8.56 -4.87 -8.62
C ALA A 214 -9.05 -5.25 -10.01
N ASP A 215 -10.27 -5.79 -10.12
CA ASP A 215 -10.87 -6.17 -11.39
C ASP A 215 -12.33 -5.72 -11.52
N THR A 216 -12.87 -5.75 -12.75
CA THR A 216 -14.27 -5.44 -13.07
C THR A 216 -15.15 -6.69 -13.31
N GLY A 217 -14.70 -7.84 -12.80
CA GLY A 217 -15.38 -9.12 -12.90
C GLY A 217 -16.40 -9.39 -11.78
N LEU A 218 -16.54 -10.65 -11.38
CA LEU A 218 -17.41 -11.03 -10.27
C LEU A 218 -16.90 -10.46 -8.95
N LYS A 219 -17.82 -9.98 -8.12
CA LYS A 219 -17.52 -9.49 -6.77
C LYS A 219 -17.03 -10.64 -5.90
N ARG A 220 -15.73 -10.64 -5.61
CA ARG A 220 -15.07 -11.69 -4.82
C ARG A 220 -13.82 -11.13 -4.16
N THR A 221 -13.36 -11.79 -3.12
CA THR A 221 -12.11 -11.45 -2.45
C THR A 221 -11.24 -12.67 -2.24
N TRP A 222 -9.93 -12.53 -2.38
CA TRP A 222 -8.98 -13.61 -2.13
C TRP A 222 -7.65 -13.07 -1.60
N LYS A 223 -6.84 -13.96 -1.03
CA LYS A 223 -5.44 -13.68 -0.67
C LYS A 223 -4.54 -14.49 -1.61
N GLY A 224 -3.52 -13.84 -2.16
CA GLY A 224 -2.58 -14.46 -3.11
C GLY A 224 -1.20 -14.72 -2.54
#